data_AF-Q21JQ3-F1
#
_entry.id   AF-Q21JQ3-F1
#
_cell.length_a   1.000
_cell.length_b   1.000
_cell.length_c   1.000
_cell.angle_alpha   90.00
_cell.angle_beta   90.00
_cell.angle_gamma   90.00
#
_symmetry.space_group_name_H-M   'P 1'
#
loop_
_entity.id
_entity.type
_entity.pdbx_description
1 polymer ?
#
loop_
_entity_poly.entity_id
_entity_poly.type
_entity_poly.pdbx_seq_one_letter_code
_entity_poly.pdbx_strand_id
1 'polypeptide(L)'
;MKTDIYQKIERDFGNDIKLALEQIEILDARSKGLIGDRMLRAMIFLAKGNLERFKQVIELGRTDYRNILWQAEYDCGEEQIYDFNKTFHELKLMGK
;
A
#
# COMPACT_ATOMS: atom_id res chain seq x y z
N MET A 1 3.29 10.92 -6.56
CA MET A 1 3.39 9.46 -6.43
C MET A 1 4.70 8.95 -7.06
N LYS A 2 5.37 7.99 -6.42
CA LYS A 2 6.63 7.39 -6.94
C LYS A 2 6.36 6.34 -8.03
N THR A 3 7.35 6.13 -8.90
CA THR A 3 7.25 5.21 -10.05
C THR A 3 6.98 3.76 -9.63
N ASP A 4 7.65 3.26 -8.58
CA ASP A 4 7.47 1.87 -8.13
C ASP A 4 6.05 1.61 -7.61
N ILE A 5 5.47 2.60 -6.94
CA ILE A 5 4.08 2.57 -6.44
C ILE A 5 3.11 2.49 -7.63
N TYR A 6 3.27 3.37 -8.63
CA TYR A 6 2.44 3.35 -9.83
C TYR A 6 2.50 2.00 -10.56
N GLN A 7 3.72 1.50 -10.79
CA GLN A 7 3.94 0.21 -11.47
C GLN A 7 3.35 -0.97 -10.69
N LYS A 8 3.41 -0.93 -9.35
CA LYS A 8 2.78 -1.95 -8.51
C LYS A 8 1.26 -1.92 -8.63
N ILE A 9 0.65 -0.74 -8.65
CA ILE A 9 -0.80 -0.59 -8.80
C ILE A 9 -1.25 -1.09 -10.18
N GLU A 10 -0.56 -0.67 -11.25
CA GLU A 10 -0.86 -1.12 -12.60
C GLU A 10 -0.83 -2.65 -12.70
N ARG A 11 0.19 -3.28 -12.12
CA ARG A 11 0.32 -4.74 -12.13
C ARG A 11 -0.74 -5.45 -11.29
N ASP A 12 -0.95 -4.99 -10.06
CA ASP A 12 -1.77 -5.73 -9.09
C ASP A 12 -3.28 -5.54 -9.34
N PHE A 13 -3.70 -4.36 -9.80
CA PHE A 13 -5.12 -4.03 -9.96
C PHE A 13 -5.60 -4.15 -11.41
N GLY A 14 -4.70 -4.19 -12.40
CA GLY A 14 -5.04 -4.43 -13.80
C GLY A 14 -6.17 -3.53 -14.31
N ASN A 15 -7.33 -4.12 -14.61
CA ASN A 15 -8.50 -3.37 -15.09
C ASN A 15 -9.04 -2.33 -14.07
N ASP A 16 -8.79 -2.54 -12.78
CA ASP A 16 -9.22 -1.65 -11.70
C ASP A 16 -8.20 -0.54 -11.40
N ILE A 17 -7.13 -0.40 -12.20
CA ILE A 17 -6.07 0.60 -11.98
C ILE A 17 -6.64 2.00 -11.76
N LYS A 18 -7.62 2.43 -12.57
CA LYS A 18 -8.21 3.77 -12.45
C LYS A 18 -8.90 3.97 -11.10
N LEU A 19 -9.63 2.96 -10.63
CA LEU A 19 -10.33 3.00 -9.35
C LEU A 19 -9.33 2.97 -8.19
N ALA A 20 -8.26 2.19 -8.29
CA ALA A 20 -7.21 2.18 -7.28
C ALA A 20 -6.49 3.53 -7.18
N LEU A 21 -6.18 4.17 -8.31
CA LEU A 21 -5.61 5.52 -8.35
C LEU A 21 -6.55 6.56 -7.73
N GLU A 22 -7.86 6.49 -8.03
CA GLU A 22 -8.87 7.35 -7.42
C GLU A 22 -8.89 7.20 -5.88
N GLN A 23 -8.77 5.98 -5.35
CA GLN A 23 -8.69 5.77 -3.89
C GLN A 23 -7.44 6.44 -3.28
N ILE A 24 -6.32 6.45 -4.00
CA ILE A 24 -5.10 7.13 -3.55
C ILE A 24 -5.29 8.64 -3.52
N GLU A 25 -5.92 9.21 -4.55
CA GLU A 25 -6.24 10.65 -4.57
C GLU A 25 -7.18 11.04 -3.41
N ILE A 26 -8.20 10.22 -3.14
CA ILE A 26 -9.10 10.40 -2.00
C ILE A 26 -8.33 10.33 -0.67
N LEU A 27 -7.43 9.34 -0.52
CA LEU A 27 -6.59 9.21 0.66
C LEU A 27 -5.67 10.42 0.86
N ASP A 28 -5.03 10.88 -0.22
CA ASP A 28 -4.11 12.03 -0.21
C ASP A 28 -4.85 13.32 0.19
N ALA A 29 -6.02 13.57 -0.41
CA ALA A 29 -6.86 14.72 -0.09
C ALA A 29 -7.33 14.70 1.37
N ARG A 30 -7.78 13.55 1.87
CA ARG A 30 -8.25 13.39 3.27
C ARG A 30 -7.13 13.51 4.30
N SER A 31 -5.93 13.06 3.95
CA SER A 31 -4.75 13.12 4.83
C SER A 31 -3.96 14.42 4.69
N LYS A 32 -4.37 15.33 3.79
CA LYS A 32 -3.64 16.56 3.44
C LYS A 32 -2.21 16.29 2.97
N GLY A 33 -2.01 15.19 2.24
CA GLY A 33 -0.70 14.79 1.72
C GLY A 33 0.29 14.25 2.77
N LEU A 34 -0.20 13.90 3.98
CA LEU A 34 0.67 13.40 5.06
C LEU A 34 0.96 11.90 4.97
N ILE A 35 0.31 11.16 4.06
CA ILE A 35 0.60 9.76 3.82
C ILE A 35 1.89 9.65 3.00
N GLY A 36 2.98 9.26 3.68
CA GLY A 36 4.26 9.02 3.03
C GLY A 36 4.28 7.74 2.19
N ASP A 37 5.27 7.66 1.29
CA ASP A 37 5.44 6.53 0.36
C ASP A 37 5.47 5.16 1.05
N ARG A 38 6.11 5.05 2.24
CA ARG A 38 6.15 3.80 3.04
C ARG A 38 4.76 3.29 3.39
N MET A 39 3.89 4.17 3.86
CA MET A 39 2.53 3.83 4.24
C MET A 39 1.73 3.41 3.01
N LEU A 40 1.85 4.16 1.91
CA LEU A 40 1.17 3.84 0.67
C LEU A 40 1.60 2.47 0.11
N ARG A 41 2.90 2.15 0.16
CA ARG A 41 3.42 0.82 -0.21
C ARG A 41 2.84 -0.29 0.66
N ALA A 42 2.81 -0.11 1.97
CA ALA A 42 2.23 -1.08 2.91
C ALA A 42 0.74 -1.32 2.61
N MET A 43 -0.03 -0.25 2.36
CA MET A 43 -1.45 -0.36 2.04
C MET A 43 -1.70 -1.12 0.72
N ILE A 44 -0.93 -0.83 -0.32
CA ILE A 44 -1.01 -1.52 -1.62
C ILE A 44 -0.63 -2.99 -1.47
N PHE A 45 0.43 -3.29 -0.72
CA PHE A 45 0.85 -4.66 -0.46
C PHE A 45 -0.24 -5.49 0.22
N LEU A 46 -0.88 -4.93 1.26
CA LEU A 46 -1.98 -5.59 1.98
C LEU A 46 -3.26 -5.75 1.16
N ALA A 47 -3.44 -4.93 0.12
CA ALA A 47 -4.59 -5.00 -0.77
C ALA A 47 -4.57 -6.25 -1.66
N LYS A 48 -3.38 -6.80 -1.97
CA LYS A 48 -3.21 -7.99 -2.83
C LYS A 48 -3.96 -7.88 -4.17
N GLY A 49 -3.95 -6.69 -4.77
CA GLY A 49 -4.64 -6.40 -6.03
C GLY A 49 -6.16 -6.36 -5.96
N ASN A 50 -6.77 -6.48 -4.79
CA ASN A 50 -8.22 -6.43 -4.62
C ASN A 50 -8.66 -5.01 -4.20
N LEU A 51 -9.50 -4.38 -5.02
CA LEU A 51 -9.96 -3.00 -4.79
C LEU A 51 -10.76 -2.84 -3.48
N GLU A 52 -11.66 -3.77 -3.18
CA GLU A 52 -12.45 -3.72 -1.95
C GLU A 52 -11.56 -3.90 -0.71
N ARG A 53 -10.57 -4.80 -0.80
CA ARG A 53 -9.55 -4.94 0.24
C ARG A 53 -8.73 -3.67 0.39
N PHE A 54 -8.38 -3.00 -0.71
CA PHE A 54 -7.63 -1.75 -0.66
C PHE A 54 -8.41 -0.66 0.09
N LYS A 55 -9.71 -0.50 -0.22
CA LYS A 55 -10.60 0.42 0.51
C LYS A 55 -10.67 0.08 2.00
N GLN A 56 -10.79 -1.19 2.35
CA GLN A 56 -10.79 -1.64 3.75
C GLN A 56 -9.47 -1.29 4.47
N VAL A 57 -8.33 -1.55 3.81
CA VAL A 57 -7.00 -1.24 4.35
C VAL A 57 -6.82 0.26 4.56
N ILE A 58 -7.29 1.08 3.62
CA ILE A 58 -7.29 2.55 3.76
C ILE A 58 -8.11 2.97 4.98
N GLU A 59 -9.34 2.46 5.13
CA GLU A 59 -10.20 2.82 6.27
C GLU A 59 -9.61 2.35 7.61
N LEU A 60 -9.02 1.15 7.68
CA LEU A 60 -8.32 0.67 8.87
C LEU A 60 -7.11 1.56 9.23
N GLY A 61 -6.34 1.99 8.23
CA GLY A 61 -5.19 2.87 8.42
C GLY A 61 -5.54 4.26 8.96
N ARG A 62 -6.80 4.70 8.80
CA ARG A 62 -7.28 5.96 9.41
C ARG A 62 -7.40 5.85 10.93
N THR A 63 -7.79 4.68 11.43
CA THR A 63 -7.92 4.44 12.87
C THR A 63 -6.58 4.12 13.49
N ASP A 64 -5.81 3.23 12.87
CA ASP A 64 -4.51 2.79 13.36
C ASP A 64 -3.54 2.45 12.23
N TYR A 65 -2.74 3.44 11.83
CA TYR A 65 -1.72 3.26 10.81
C TYR A 65 -0.55 2.36 11.28
N ARG A 66 -0.32 2.23 12.59
CA ARG A 66 0.75 1.38 13.12
C ARG A 66 0.42 -0.09 12.89
N ASN A 67 -0.85 -0.43 13.03
CA ASN A 67 -1.33 -1.77 12.71
C ASN A 67 -1.19 -2.11 11.21
N ILE A 68 -1.40 -1.14 10.32
CA ILE A 68 -1.15 -1.33 8.87
C ILE A 68 0.32 -1.65 8.60
N LEU A 69 1.24 -0.87 9.18
CA LEU A 69 2.67 -1.13 9.03
C LEU A 69 3.05 -2.48 9.63
N TRP A 70 2.55 -2.80 10.83
CA TRP A 70 2.84 -4.07 11.48
C TRP A 70 2.37 -5.27 10.65
N GLN A 71 1.11 -5.26 10.17
CA GLN A 71 0.58 -6.34 9.32
C GLN A 71 1.32 -6.47 7.98
N ALA A 72 1.83 -5.36 7.44
CA ALA A 72 2.51 -5.38 6.15
C ALA A 72 3.97 -5.79 6.28
N GLU A 73 4.66 -5.37 7.35
CA GLU A 73 6.11 -5.48 7.49
C GLU A 73 6.58 -6.65 8.35
N TYR A 74 5.70 -7.24 9.18
CA TYR A 74 6.07 -8.26 10.17
C TYR A 74 5.33 -9.58 9.95
N ASP A 75 5.93 -10.67 10.40
CA ASP A 75 5.40 -12.05 10.33
C ASP A 75 4.35 -12.40 11.41
N CYS A 76 3.68 -11.39 11.96
CA CYS A 76 2.86 -11.48 13.18
C CYS A 76 3.65 -11.74 14.48
N GLY A 77 4.98 -11.68 14.44
CA GLY A 77 5.87 -11.74 15.61
C GLY A 77 6.74 -10.48 15.73
N GLU A 78 8.03 -10.69 16.01
CA GLU A 78 9.04 -9.62 16.13
C GLU A 78 9.91 -9.47 14.87
N GLU A 79 9.80 -10.38 13.89
CA GLU A 79 10.64 -10.35 12.70
C GLU A 79 10.04 -9.44 11.62
N GLN A 80 10.80 -8.40 11.27
CA GLN A 80 10.47 -7.53 10.14
C GLN A 80 10.88 -8.21 8.83
N ILE A 81 9.90 -8.77 8.13
CA ILE A 81 10.07 -9.46 6.84
C ILE A 81 10.12 -8.50 5.65
N TYR A 82 9.54 -7.30 5.78
CA TYR A 82 9.59 -6.26 4.74
C TYR A 82 9.92 -4.89 5.32
N ASP A 83 10.70 -4.11 4.58
CA ASP A 83 11.00 -2.71 4.89
C ASP A 83 10.45 -1.82 3.77
N PHE A 84 9.25 -1.26 3.96
CA PHE A 84 8.61 -0.42 2.93
C PHE A 84 9.20 1.00 2.81
N ASN A 85 10.29 1.30 3.53
CA ASN A 85 11.14 2.41 3.13
C ASN A 85 11.85 2.11 1.80
N LYS A 86 12.05 0.82 1.47
CA LYS A 86 12.53 0.35 0.18
C LYS A 86 11.39 0.24 -0.83
N THR A 87 11.75 0.34 -2.10
CA THR A 87 10.82 0.18 -3.22
C THR A 87 10.39 -1.28 -3.39
N PHE A 88 9.28 -1.51 -4.10
CA PHE A 88 8.86 -2.88 -4.44
C PHE A 88 9.91 -3.66 -5.27
N HIS A 89 10.76 -2.96 -6.03
CA HIS A 89 11.85 -3.56 -6.78
C HIS A 89 12.94 -4.11 -5.85
N GLU A 90 13.39 -3.30 -4.90
CA GLU A 90 14.40 -3.69 -3.91
C GLU A 90 13.92 -4.86 -3.04
N LEU A 91 12.63 -4.87 -2.71
CA LEU A 91 11.98 -5.95 -1.97
C LEU A 91 11.66 -7.18 -2.83
N LYS A 92 11.94 -7.15 -4.14
CA LYS A 92 11.57 -8.21 -5.11
C LYS A 92 10.08 -8.55 -5.11
N LEU A 93 9.24 -7.62 -4.68
CA LEU A 93 7.78 -7.71 -4.65
C LEU A 93 7.15 -7.33 -6.00
N MET A 94 7.94 -7.36 -7.08
CA MET A 94 7.47 -7.16 -8.44
C MET A 94 7.08 -8.47 -9.16
N GLY A 95 7.31 -9.62 -8.52
CA GLY A 95 6.88 -10.95 -9.01
C GLY A 95 5.39 -11.23 -8.87
N LYS A 96 4.95 -12.37 -9.43
CA LYS A 96 3.61 -12.94 -9.27
C LYS A 96 3.47 -13.67 -7.94
#